data_AF-A0A9E3AEJ1-F1
#
_entry.id   AF-A0A9E3AEJ1-F1
#
_cell.length_a   1.000
_cell.length_b   1.000
_cell.length_c   1.000
_cell.angle_alpha   90.00
_cell.angle_beta   90.00
_cell.angle_gamma   90.00
#
_symmetry.space_group_name_H-M   'P 1'
#
loop_
_entity.id
_entity.type
_entity.pdbx_description
1 polymer ?
#
loop_
_entity_poly.entity_id
_entity_poly.type
_entity_poly.pdbx_seq_one_letter_code
_entity_poly.pdbx_strand_id
1 'polypeptide(L)'
;MRADILPLCDKHYRAMEPCIAPYSPDYSIDFFRCTDRFCGRCFGERVGYVTPKRDEAPIVAPDQPRCETHGRPMFITSIDRQRILKIRYACPEPGCEHILLQG
;
A
#
# COMPACT_ATOMS: atom_id res chain seq x y z
N MET A 1 -8.79 1.55 -9.02
CA MET A 1 -7.42 1.93 -8.68
C MET A 1 -7.03 3.25 -9.32
N ARG A 2 -6.49 4.18 -8.54
CA ARG A 2 -5.67 5.30 -9.05
C ARG A 2 -4.48 4.73 -9.82
N ALA A 3 -4.63 4.59 -11.14
CA ALA A 3 -3.58 4.07 -12.02
C ALA A 3 -2.48 5.12 -12.29
N ASP A 4 -2.69 6.37 -11.85
CA ASP A 4 -1.78 7.50 -11.99
C ASP A 4 -0.59 7.45 -11.02
N ILE A 5 -0.68 6.68 -9.93
CA ILE A 5 0.33 6.68 -8.86
C ILE A 5 0.65 5.25 -8.43
N LEU A 6 1.93 4.86 -8.52
CA LEU A 6 2.42 3.62 -7.95
C LEU A 6 2.63 3.77 -6.43
N PRO A 7 2.16 2.82 -5.61
CA PRO A 7 2.40 2.85 -4.18
C PRO A 7 3.88 2.67 -3.87
N LEU A 8 4.34 3.31 -2.80
CA LEU A 8 5.66 3.07 -2.24
C LEU A 8 5.59 1.95 -1.19
N CYS A 9 6.64 1.15 -1.06
CA CYS A 9 6.75 0.18 0.03
C CYS A 9 6.84 0.89 1.39
N ASP A 10 6.09 0.45 2.38
CA ASP A 10 6.11 0.98 3.76
C ASP A 10 7.38 0.65 4.56
N LYS A 11 8.24 -0.23 4.04
CA LYS A 11 9.56 -0.53 4.62
C LYS A 11 10.69 0.19 3.91
N HIS A 12 10.67 0.19 2.58
CA HIS A 12 11.79 0.65 1.75
C HIS A 12 11.56 2.03 1.12
N TYR A 13 10.30 2.50 1.09
CA TYR A 13 9.87 3.74 0.44
C TYR A 13 10.28 3.84 -1.03
N ARG A 14 10.29 2.69 -1.72
CA ARG A 14 10.54 2.57 -3.16
C ARG A 14 9.24 2.24 -3.88
N ALA A 15 9.13 2.72 -5.12
CA ALA A 15 8.00 2.39 -5.99
C ALA A 15 7.86 0.86 -6.09
N MET A 16 6.63 0.40 -5.88
CA MET A 16 6.24 -0.99 -6.03
C MET A 16 5.81 -1.25 -7.47
N GLU A 17 5.84 -2.51 -7.87
CA GLU A 17 5.42 -2.93 -9.21
C GLU A 17 4.13 -3.73 -9.16
N PRO A 18 3.23 -3.61 -10.15
CA PRO A 18 2.06 -4.46 -10.26
C PRO A 18 2.45 -5.94 -10.26
N CYS A 19 1.71 -6.76 -9.54
CA CYS A 19 1.84 -8.20 -9.57
C CYS A 19 0.48 -8.89 -9.45
N ILE A 20 0.41 -10.10 -10.00
CA ILE A 20 -0.73 -10.98 -9.78
C ILE A 20 -0.66 -11.47 -8.34
N ALA A 21 -1.80 -11.45 -7.64
CA ALA A 21 -1.91 -11.84 -6.24
C ALA A 21 -1.16 -13.15 -5.98
N PRO A 22 -0.16 -13.15 -5.09
CA PRO A 22 0.52 -14.37 -4.72
C PRO A 22 -0.42 -15.20 -3.84
N TYR A 23 -0.71 -16.43 -4.25
CA TYR A 23 -1.28 -17.52 -3.45
C TYR A 23 -2.82 -17.61 -3.26
N SER A 24 -3.67 -16.61 -3.55
CA SER A 24 -5.13 -16.81 -3.50
C SER A 24 -5.96 -15.79 -4.31
N PRO A 25 -7.14 -16.19 -4.85
CA PRO A 25 -8.11 -15.31 -5.51
C PRO A 25 -8.85 -14.33 -4.57
N ASP A 26 -8.91 -14.60 -3.27
CA ASP A 26 -9.59 -13.73 -2.28
C ASP A 26 -8.91 -12.36 -2.10
N TYR A 27 -7.66 -12.29 -2.56
CA TYR A 27 -6.82 -11.11 -2.44
C TYR A 27 -7.21 -9.97 -3.41
N SER A 28 -8.11 -10.20 -4.38
CA SER A 28 -8.52 -9.25 -5.43
C SER A 28 -7.38 -8.76 -6.33
N ILE A 29 -7.40 -9.27 -7.55
CA ILE A 29 -6.83 -8.90 -8.87
C ILE A 29 -5.63 -7.92 -8.98
N ASP A 30 -5.47 -6.87 -8.16
CA ASP A 30 -4.43 -5.84 -8.35
C ASP A 30 -3.55 -5.68 -7.09
N PHE A 31 -2.42 -6.40 -7.04
CA PHE A 31 -1.38 -6.18 -6.04
C PHE A 31 -0.26 -5.33 -6.59
N PHE A 32 0.39 -4.59 -5.70
CA PHE A 32 1.73 -4.11 -5.93
C PHE A 32 2.69 -4.82 -4.99
N ARG A 33 3.85 -5.26 -5.48
CA ARG A 33 4.91 -5.84 -4.67
C ARG A 33 6.14 -4.95 -4.61
N CYS A 34 6.83 -4.96 -3.48
CA CYS A 34 8.13 -4.32 -3.37
C CYS A 34 9.12 -5.02 -4.31
N THR A 35 9.93 -4.21 -5.00
CA THR A 35 10.95 -4.66 -5.95
C THR A 35 12.24 -5.12 -5.25
N ASP A 36 12.36 -4.93 -3.93
CA ASP A 36 13.50 -5.42 -3.17
C ASP A 36 13.38 -6.95 -2.96
N ARG A 37 14.45 -7.68 -3.34
CA ARG A 37 14.47 -9.14 -3.56
C ARG A 37 14.04 -9.97 -2.36
N PHE A 38 14.16 -9.44 -1.15
CA PHE A 38 13.83 -10.17 0.09
C PHE A 38 12.74 -9.50 0.92
N CYS A 39 12.13 -8.43 0.40
CA CYS A 39 11.13 -7.70 1.15
C CYS A 39 9.82 -8.49 1.30
N GLY A 40 9.31 -9.04 0.20
CA GLY A 40 8.03 -9.75 0.15
C GLY A 40 6.80 -8.89 0.50
N ARG A 41 6.98 -7.59 0.73
CA ARG A 41 5.91 -6.68 1.10
C ARG A 41 5.05 -6.35 -0.11
N CYS A 42 3.74 -6.43 0.06
CA CYS A 42 2.76 -6.13 -0.95
C CYS A 42 1.75 -5.08 -0.44
N PHE A 43 1.13 -4.36 -1.36
CA PHE A 43 -0.01 -3.50 -1.12
C PHE A 43 -1.17 -3.99 -1.99
N GLY A 44 -2.36 -4.13 -1.40
CA GLY A 44 -3.60 -4.37 -2.12
C GLY A 44 -4.70 -3.44 -1.64
N GLU A 45 -5.56 -2.94 -2.53
CA GLU A 45 -6.50 -1.87 -2.18
C GLU A 45 -7.53 -2.22 -1.11
N ARG A 46 -7.84 -3.51 -0.95
CA ARG A 46 -8.82 -4.00 0.04
C ARG A 46 -8.16 -4.34 1.38
N VAL A 47 -6.89 -4.72 1.34
CA VAL A 47 -6.17 -5.29 2.49
C VAL A 47 -5.09 -4.36 3.06
N GLY A 48 -4.57 -3.41 2.30
CA GLY A 48 -3.47 -2.53 2.70
C GLY A 48 -2.09 -3.16 2.53
N TYR A 49 -1.11 -2.69 3.31
CA TYR A 49 0.23 -3.28 3.32
C TYR A 49 0.26 -4.58 4.11
N VAL A 50 0.67 -5.65 3.43
CA VAL A 50 0.72 -7.01 3.94
C VAL A 50 2.01 -7.69 3.49
N THR A 51 2.42 -8.73 4.21
CA THR A 51 3.44 -9.68 3.73
C THR A 51 2.72 -11.00 3.48
N PRO A 52 2.32 -11.29 2.24
CA PRO A 52 1.55 -12.49 1.94
C PRO A 52 2.34 -13.75 2.33
N LYS A 53 1.63 -14.72 2.90
CA LYS A 53 2.14 -16.04 3.20
C LYS A 53 1.20 -17.07 2.60
N ARG A 54 1.76 -18.20 2.18
CA ARG A 54 0.98 -19.29 1.61
C ARG A 54 0.04 -19.86 2.68
N ASP A 55 -1.21 -20.09 2.29
CA ASP A 55 -2.26 -20.70 3.12
C ASP A 55 -2.58 -19.96 4.44
N GLU A 56 -2.12 -18.72 4.59
CA GLU A 56 -2.43 -17.86 5.73
C GLU A 56 -3.28 -16.66 5.27
N ALA A 57 -4.20 -16.23 6.15
CA ALA A 57 -4.96 -15.00 5.95
C ALA A 57 -4.03 -13.77 5.94
N PRO A 58 -4.34 -12.73 5.16
CA PRO A 58 -3.55 -11.51 5.15
C PRO A 58 -3.53 -10.86 6.53
N ILE A 59 -2.33 -10.67 7.06
CA ILE A 59 -2.12 -9.89 8.28
C ILE A 59 -1.83 -8.44 7.88
N VAL A 60 -2.86 -7.59 8.04
CA VAL A 60 -2.78 -6.16 7.78
C VAL A 60 -1.86 -5.50 8.81
N ALA A 61 -1.07 -4.51 8.39
CA ALA A 61 -0.31 -3.70 9.34
C ALA A 61 -1.25 -3.00 10.35
N PRO A 62 -0.95 -3.05 11.66
CA PRO A 62 -1.83 -2.51 12.70
C PRO A 62 -2.08 -1.01 12.55
N ASP A 63 -1.09 -0.26 12.07
CA ASP A 63 -1.14 1.20 11.95
C ASP A 63 -1.45 1.67 10.52
N GLN A 64 -2.03 0.79 9.69
CA GLN A 64 -2.38 1.12 8.32
C GLN A 64 -3.45 2.23 8.29
N PRO A 65 -3.17 3.41 7.71
CA PRO A 65 -4.17 4.45 7.59
C PRO A 65 -5.31 4.04 6.65
N ARG A 66 -6.52 4.48 6.97
CA ARG A 66 -7.71 4.28 6.15
C ARG A 66 -8.30 5.62 5.75
N CYS A 67 -8.81 5.69 4.53
CA CYS A 67 -9.52 6.85 4.04
C CYS A 67 -10.83 7.01 4.84
N GLU A 68 -11.03 8.18 5.44
CA GLU A 68 -12.25 8.49 6.20
C GLU A 68 -13.52 8.43 5.36
N THR A 69 -13.44 8.75 4.06
CA THR A 69 -14.60 8.74 3.14
C THR A 69 -14.96 7.35 2.65
N HIS A 70 -13.96 6.52 2.30
CA HIS A 70 -14.19 5.25 1.62
C HIS A 70 -13.90 4.02 2.50
N GLY A 71 -13.33 4.21 3.69
CA GLY A 71 -12.89 3.13 4.59
C GLY A 71 -11.72 2.27 4.03
N ARG A 72 -11.22 2.59 2.84
CA ARG A 72 -10.16 1.83 2.15
C ARG A 72 -8.78 2.10 2.75
N PRO A 73 -7.92 1.09 2.87
CA PRO A 73 -6.49 1.27 3.16
C PRO A 73 -5.84 2.27 2.21
N MET A 74 -5.08 3.21 2.76
CA MET A 74 -4.35 4.22 1.98
C MET A 74 -2.93 3.76 1.71
N PHE A 75 -2.34 4.16 0.59
CA PHE A 75 -0.96 3.83 0.24
C PHE A 75 -0.06 5.06 0.28
N ILE A 76 1.23 4.85 0.51
CA ILE A 76 2.24 5.89 0.53
C ILE A 76 2.50 6.36 -0.90
N THR A 77 2.36 7.66 -1.16
CA THR A 77 2.67 8.29 -2.45
C THR A 77 4.04 8.95 -2.48
N SER A 78 4.49 9.46 -1.33
CA SER A 78 5.74 10.20 -1.23
C SER A 78 6.22 10.27 0.21
N ILE A 79 7.52 10.50 0.37
CA ILE A 79 8.13 10.80 1.66
C ILE A 79 9.00 12.06 1.55
N ASP A 80 9.02 12.87 2.61
CA ASP A 80 9.96 13.97 2.78
C ASP A 80 10.93 13.62 3.91
N ARG A 81 12.24 13.67 3.61
CA ARG A 81 13.33 13.32 4.53
C ARG A 81 14.13 14.52 5.02
N GLN A 82 13.80 15.75 4.61
CA GLN A 82 14.71 16.89 4.77
C GLN A 82 14.93 17.32 6.23
N ARG A 83 13.97 17.12 7.14
CA ARG A 83 14.10 17.48 8.58
C ARG A 83 13.33 16.57 9.53
N ILE A 84 12.08 16.25 9.18
CA ILE A 84 11.19 15.32 9.90
C ILE A 84 10.66 14.38 8.82
N LEU A 85 10.67 13.07 9.08
CA LEU A 85 10.15 12.09 8.14
C LEU A 85 8.63 12.30 8.00
N LYS A 86 8.20 12.92 6.91
CA LYS A 86 6.77 13.08 6.60
C LYS A 86 6.38 12.09 5.53
N ILE A 87 5.43 11.22 5.84
CA ILE A 87 4.87 10.22 4.94
C ILE A 87 3.51 10.73 4.45
N ARG A 88 3.35 10.77 3.13
CA ARG A 88 2.09 11.14 2.49
C ARG A 88 1.37 9.88 2.04
N TYR A 89 0.13 9.73 2.48
CA TYR A 89 -0.77 8.65 2.09
C TYR A 89 -1.89 9.18 1.19
N ALA A 90 -2.35 8.35 0.25
CA ALA A 90 -3.51 8.63 -0.60
C ALA A 90 -4.50 7.46 -0.64
N CYS A 91 -5.77 7.78 -0.88
CA CYS A 91 -6.80 6.79 -1.12
C CYS A 91 -6.64 6.14 -2.52
N PRO A 92 -6.83 4.82 -2.65
CA PRO A 92 -6.81 4.12 -3.94
C PRO A 92 -8.03 4.41 -4.84
N GLU A 93 -9.10 5.00 -4.29
CA GLU A 93 -10.31 5.32 -5.05
C GLU A 93 -10.03 6.46 -6.06
N PRO A 94 -10.30 6.27 -7.36
CA PRO A 94 -10.14 7.32 -8.36
C PRO A 94 -10.96 8.56 -8.00
N GLY A 95 -10.36 9.74 -8.12
CA GLY A 95 -11.03 11.01 -7.79
C GLY A 95 -11.15 11.31 -6.29
N CYS A 96 -10.69 10.42 -5.40
CA CYS A 96 -10.61 10.74 -3.98
C CYS A 96 -9.41 11.65 -3.70
N GLU A 97 -9.68 12.83 -3.17
CA GLU A 97 -8.68 13.84 -2.80
C GLU A 97 -8.20 13.70 -1.34
N HIS A 98 -8.68 12.71 -0.60
CA HIS A 98 -8.24 12.51 0.78
C HIS A 98 -6.77 12.09 0.82
N ILE A 99 -5.96 12.96 1.42
CA ILE A 99 -4.55 12.78 1.69
C ILE A 99 -4.33 12.86 3.20
N LEU A 100 -3.58 11.89 3.74
CA LEU A 100 -3.10 11.93 5.12
C LEU A 100 -1.60 12.20 5.14
N LEU A 101 -1.17 13.10 6.02
CA LEU A 101 0.23 13.35 6.32
C LEU A 101 0.54 12.82 7.72
N GLN A 102 1.53 11.95 7.84
CA GLN A 102 1.98 11.39 9.11
C GLN A 102 3.48 11.70 9.29
N GLY A 103 3.90 12.04 10.50
CA GLY A 103 5.30 12.33 10.85
C GLY A 103 5.57 12.25 12.33
#